data_AF-A0A8B0STB3-F1
#
_entry.id   AF-A0A8B0STB3-F1
#
_cell.length_a   1.000
_cell.length_b   1.000
_cell.length_c   1.000
_cell.angle_alpha   90.00
_cell.angle_beta   90.00
_cell.angle_gamma   90.00
#
_symmetry.space_group_name_H-M   'P 1'
#
loop_
_entity.id
_entity.type
_entity.pdbx_description
1 polymer ?
#
loop_
_entity_poly.entity_id
_entity_poly.type
_entity_poly.pdbx_seq_one_letter_code
_entity_poly.pdbx_strand_id
1 'polypeptide(L)'
;MCQKNNVDFHLVFELGRLSATAPEETIFHIISNDKGYDGVIAELCRAGRRCCRISSPCSAEKPKAAPMVISNDEVLHLTDKVQSLSKKICREPPGEYFIPDELY
;
A
#
# COMPACT_ATOMS: atom_id res chain seq x y z
N MET A 1 -29.39 -2.36 4.71
CA MET A 1 -27.93 -2.04 4.68
C MET A 1 -27.62 -1.31 3.37
N CYS A 2 -28.00 -0.04 3.25
CA CYS A 2 -27.95 0.74 2.01
C CYS A 2 -27.19 2.05 2.28
N GLN A 3 -25.87 1.98 2.42
CA GLN A 3 -25.01 3.17 2.49
C GLN A 3 -23.73 2.94 1.70
N LYS A 4 -23.85 2.40 0.47
CA LYS A 4 -22.67 1.82 -0.20
C LYS A 4 -22.01 2.68 -1.27
N ASN A 5 -22.69 3.68 -1.86
CA ASN A 5 -22.19 4.36 -3.08
C ASN A 5 -22.24 5.92 -3.04
N ASN A 6 -22.39 6.57 -1.87
CA ASN A 6 -22.49 8.05 -1.87
C ASN A 6 -21.15 8.74 -2.15
N VAL A 7 -20.04 8.12 -1.76
CA VAL A 7 -18.70 8.67 -2.01
C VAL A 7 -18.41 8.72 -3.52
N ASP A 8 -18.80 7.67 -4.25
CA ASP A 8 -18.60 7.59 -5.71
C ASP A 8 -19.38 8.67 -6.46
N PHE A 9 -20.57 9.07 -5.97
CA PHE A 9 -21.32 10.17 -6.57
C PHE A 9 -20.54 11.49 -6.50
N HIS A 10 -19.99 11.83 -5.34
CA HIS A 10 -19.18 13.03 -5.19
C HIS A 10 -17.93 12.98 -6.07
N LEU A 11 -17.32 11.81 -6.23
CA LEU A 11 -16.17 11.63 -7.11
C LEU A 11 -16.53 11.87 -8.58
N VAL A 12 -17.64 11.28 -9.05
CA VAL A 12 -18.11 11.43 -10.44
C VAL A 12 -18.55 12.86 -10.72
N PHE A 13 -19.25 13.51 -9.78
CA PHE A 13 -19.64 14.91 -9.90
C PHE A 13 -18.43 15.83 -10.05
N GLU A 14 -17.44 15.67 -9.19
CA GLU A 14 -16.22 16.48 -9.22
C GLU A 14 -15.41 16.23 -10.50
N LEU A 15 -15.29 14.97 -10.92
CA LEU A 15 -14.68 14.60 -12.19
C LEU A 15 -15.36 15.29 -13.38
N GLY A 16 -16.70 15.30 -13.40
CA GLY A 16 -17.48 16.01 -14.41
C GLY A 16 -17.17 17.51 -14.42
N ARG A 17 -17.17 18.16 -13.25
CA ARG A 17 -16.84 19.58 -13.10
C ARG A 17 -15.43 19.90 -13.60
N LEU A 18 -14.44 19.10 -13.19
CA LEU A 18 -13.05 19.27 -13.62
C LEU A 18 -12.88 19.03 -15.12
N SER A 19 -13.59 18.07 -15.70
CA SER A 19 -13.52 17.80 -17.13
C SER A 19 -13.95 18.97 -18.01
N ALA A 20 -14.84 19.83 -17.49
CA ALA A 20 -15.33 21.02 -18.17
C ALA A 20 -14.39 22.22 -18.06
N THR A 21 -13.60 22.31 -16.99
CA THR A 21 -12.75 23.49 -16.71
C THR A 21 -11.26 23.24 -16.94
N ALA A 22 -10.82 21.98 -16.94
CA ALA A 22 -9.41 21.64 -17.12
C ALA A 22 -8.96 21.82 -18.59
N PRO A 23 -7.69 22.20 -18.83
CA PRO A 23 -7.10 22.26 -20.17
C PRO A 23 -7.32 20.96 -20.95
N GLU A 24 -7.54 21.04 -22.27
CA GLU A 24 -7.93 19.91 -23.12
C GLU A 24 -6.93 18.74 -23.06
N GLU A 25 -5.65 19.07 -22.90
CA GLU A 25 -4.55 18.12 -22.79
C GLU A 25 -4.56 17.31 -21.49
N THR A 26 -5.35 17.71 -20.49
CA THR A 26 -5.46 17.01 -19.20
C THR A 26 -5.99 15.59 -19.40
N ILE A 27 -5.29 14.61 -18.82
CA ILE A 27 -5.65 13.20 -18.81
C ILE A 27 -6.20 12.83 -17.43
N PHE A 28 -7.36 12.19 -17.41
CA PHE A 28 -8.00 11.72 -16.19
C PHE A 28 -7.77 10.21 -16.00
N HIS A 29 -7.23 9.80 -14.86
CA HIS A 29 -7.09 8.39 -14.51
C HIS A 29 -7.97 8.05 -13.31
N ILE A 30 -8.90 7.11 -13.48
CA ILE A 30 -9.70 6.56 -12.37
C ILE A 30 -8.98 5.33 -11.84
N ILE A 31 -8.49 5.40 -10.60
CA ILE A 31 -7.82 4.27 -9.95
C ILE A 31 -8.86 3.46 -9.19
N SER A 32 -9.44 2.45 -9.83
CA SER A 32 -10.47 1.62 -9.23
C SER A 32 -10.63 0.28 -9.95
N ASN A 33 -10.96 -0.76 -9.18
CA ASN A 33 -11.38 -2.05 -9.70
C ASN A 33 -12.89 -2.10 -10.01
N ASP A 34 -13.63 -1.04 -9.66
CA ASP A 34 -15.07 -0.94 -9.90
C ASP A 34 -15.37 -0.57 -11.36
N LYS A 35 -16.18 -1.40 -12.01
CA LYS A 35 -16.66 -1.18 -13.39
C LYS A 35 -17.81 -0.18 -13.47
N GLY A 36 -18.38 0.24 -12.34
CA GLY A 36 -19.41 1.29 -12.28
C GLY A 36 -18.96 2.62 -12.91
N TYR A 37 -17.65 2.84 -13.01
CA TYR A 37 -17.07 4.02 -13.65
C TYR A 37 -16.98 3.93 -15.18
N ASP A 38 -17.19 2.76 -15.78
CA ASP A 38 -16.99 2.58 -17.23
C ASP A 38 -17.93 3.50 -18.05
N GLY A 39 -19.14 3.77 -17.54
CA GLY A 39 -20.08 4.70 -18.17
C GLY A 39 -19.60 6.16 -18.20
N VAL A 40 -19.09 6.68 -17.07
CA VAL A 40 -18.57 8.06 -17.03
C VAL A 40 -17.30 8.20 -17.88
N ILE A 41 -16.44 7.17 -17.91
CA ILE A 41 -15.24 7.17 -18.75
C ILE A 41 -15.62 7.27 -20.23
N ALA A 42 -16.58 6.46 -20.68
CA ALA A 42 -17.05 6.50 -22.07
C ALA A 42 -17.62 7.88 -22.44
N GLU A 43 -18.39 8.49 -21.54
CA GLU A 43 -18.97 9.81 -21.74
C GLU A 43 -17.90 10.91 -21.84
N LEU A 44 -16.89 10.89 -20.97
CA LEU A 44 -15.76 11.82 -21.02
C LEU A 44 -14.97 11.66 -22.33
N CYS A 45 -14.69 10.43 -22.76
CA CYS A 45 -14.03 10.16 -24.03
C CYS A 45 -14.85 10.67 -25.23
N ARG A 46 -16.18 10.48 -25.20
CA ARG A 46 -17.10 11.01 -26.22
C ARG A 46 -17.09 12.55 -26.26
N ALA A 47 -16.89 13.20 -25.12
CA ALA A 47 -16.73 14.64 -24.99
C ALA A 47 -15.31 15.15 -25.37
N GLY A 48 -14.45 14.31 -25.94
CA GLY A 48 -13.10 14.68 -26.37
C GLY A 48 -12.05 14.67 -25.25
N ARG A 49 -12.40 14.22 -24.04
CA ARG A 49 -11.47 14.15 -22.91
C ARG A 49 -10.72 12.83 -22.89
N ARG A 50 -9.43 12.85 -22.56
CA ARG A 50 -8.65 11.61 -22.37
C ARG A 50 -8.92 11.06 -20.96
N CYS A 51 -9.58 9.91 -20.87
CA CYS A 51 -9.87 9.25 -19.60
C CYS A 51 -9.71 7.73 -19.68
N CYS A 52 -9.16 7.10 -18.65
CA CYS A 52 -9.12 5.64 -18.53
C CYS A 52 -9.19 5.16 -17.07
N ARG A 53 -9.55 3.89 -16.89
CA ARG A 53 -9.52 3.21 -15.59
C ARG A 53 -8.22 2.42 -15.45
N ILE A 54 -7.57 2.58 -14.31
CA ILE A 54 -6.40 1.79 -13.91
C ILE A 54 -6.83 0.93 -12.73
N SER A 55 -6.67 -0.38 -12.86
CA SER A 55 -6.90 -1.31 -11.75
C SER A 55 -5.93 -1.00 -10.62
N SER A 56 -6.42 -0.88 -9.39
CA SER A 56 -5.54 -0.70 -8.24
C SER A 56 -4.73 -1.98 -8.04
N PRO A 57 -3.40 -1.92 -7.84
CA PRO A 57 -2.63 -3.10 -7.51
C PRO A 57 -3.24 -3.72 -6.24
N CYS A 58 -3.72 -4.96 -6.35
CA CYS A 58 -4.10 -5.74 -5.19
C CYS A 58 -2.87 -5.76 -4.27
N SER A 59 -3.01 -5.35 -3.01
CA SER A 59 -1.91 -5.45 -2.05
C SER A 59 -1.35 -6.86 -2.17
N ALA A 60 -0.08 -6.98 -2.57
CA ALA A 60 0.56 -8.26 -2.83
C ALA A 60 0.16 -9.25 -1.73
N GLU A 61 -0.58 -10.27 -2.12
CA GLU A 61 -0.83 -11.41 -1.26
C GLU A 61 0.56 -11.89 -0.84
N LYS A 62 0.83 -11.86 0.47
CA LYS A 62 2.07 -12.40 1.02
C LYS A 62 2.30 -13.76 0.36
N PRO A 63 3.49 -14.06 -0.19
CA PRO A 63 3.74 -15.35 -0.81
C PRO A 63 3.22 -16.43 0.12
N LYS A 64 2.30 -17.26 -0.39
CA LYS A 64 1.74 -18.40 0.35
C LYS A 64 2.95 -19.23 0.78
N ALA A 65 3.31 -19.16 2.06
CA ALA A 65 4.37 -19.99 2.60
C ALA A 65 3.94 -21.44 2.34
N ALA A 66 4.64 -22.13 1.44
CA ALA A 66 4.53 -23.57 1.35
C ALA A 66 4.83 -24.13 2.75
N PRO A 67 4.07 -25.10 3.27
CA PRO A 67 4.47 -25.77 4.51
C PRO A 67 5.76 -26.52 4.19
N MET A 68 6.89 -25.98 4.62
CA MET A 68 8.16 -26.69 4.60
C MET A 68 8.10 -27.67 5.78
N VAL A 69 7.76 -28.92 5.47
CA VAL A 69 7.74 -30.00 6.46
C VAL A 69 9.19 -30.34 6.77
N ILE A 70 9.74 -29.76 7.84
CA ILE A 70 11.03 -30.17 8.38
C ILE A 70 10.74 -31.25 9.43
N SER A 71 11.37 -32.42 9.28
CA SER A 71 11.29 -33.52 10.25
C SER A 71 11.84 -33.07 11.61
N ASN A 72 11.14 -33.44 12.70
CA ASN A 72 11.46 -33.01 14.07
C ASN A 72 12.85 -33.45 14.55
N ASP A 73 13.46 -34.46 13.92
CA ASP A 73 14.73 -35.02 14.37
C ASP A 73 15.95 -34.09 14.12
N GLU A 74 15.90 -33.17 13.16
CA GLU A 74 17.04 -32.25 12.90
C GLU A 74 17.07 -31.02 13.83
N VAL A 75 15.98 -30.71 14.52
CA VAL A 75 15.86 -29.49 15.35
C VAL A 75 16.67 -29.59 16.65
N LEU A 76 16.91 -30.81 17.13
CA LEU A 76 17.55 -31.02 18.44
C LEU A 76 19.05 -30.70 18.42
N HIS A 77 19.74 -30.83 17.28
CA HIS A 77 21.21 -30.68 17.20
C HIS A 77 21.69 -29.23 17.00
N LEU A 78 20.81 -28.32 16.60
CA LEU A 78 21.15 -26.91 16.34
C LEU A 78 21.01 -26.03 17.60
N THR A 79 20.14 -26.41 18.53
CA THR A 79 19.84 -25.60 19.72
C THR A 79 21.00 -25.60 20.73
N ASP A 80 21.73 -26.71 20.84
CA ASP A 80 22.87 -26.84 21.75
C ASP A 80 24.04 -25.92 21.39
N LYS A 81 24.23 -25.63 20.11
CA LYS A 81 25.31 -24.74 19.63
C LYS A 81 25.01 -23.26 19.93
N VAL A 82 23.74 -22.84 19.91
CA VAL A 82 23.34 -21.44 20.12
C VAL A 82 23.49 -21.03 21.59
N GLN A 83 23.19 -21.94 22.53
CA GLN A 83 23.33 -21.65 23.97
C GLN A 83 24.80 -21.51 24.42
N SER A 84 25.73 -22.19 23.75
CA SER A 84 27.17 -22.08 24.04
C SER A 84 27.74 -20.70 23.65
N LEU A 85 27.21 -20.06 22.61
CA LEU A 85 27.71 -18.78 22.10
C LEU A 85 27.18 -17.56 22.88
N SER A 86 25.99 -17.64 23.48
CA SER A 86 25.39 -16.52 24.23
C SER A 86 26.10 -16.17 25.55
N LYS A 87 26.92 -17.07 26.13
CA LYS A 87 27.60 -16.78 27.41
C LYS A 87 28.85 -15.89 27.29
N LYS A 88 29.30 -15.53 26.09
CA LYS A 88 30.59 -14.85 25.91
C LYS A 88 30.51 -13.34 25.65
N ILE A 89 29.32 -12.75 25.52
CA ILE A 89 29.16 -11.33 25.14
C ILE A 89 28.18 -10.65 26.10
N CYS A 90 28.64 -10.35 27.32
CA CYS A 90 28.03 -9.35 28.19
C CYS A 90 29.15 -8.59 28.91
N ARG A 91 29.63 -7.49 28.32
CA ARG A 91 30.17 -6.32 29.03
C ARG A 91 29.92 -5.09 28.18
N GLU A 92 28.91 -4.30 28.52
CA GLU A 92 28.84 -2.88 28.18
C GLU A 92 28.99 -2.06 29.47
N PRO A 93 29.57 -0.85 29.42
CA PRO A 93 29.27 0.22 30.37
C PRO A 93 28.43 1.34 29.71
N PRO A 94 27.73 2.16 30.50
CA PRO A 94 26.69 3.07 30.00
C PRO A 94 27.28 4.43 29.58
N GLY A 95 26.79 4.98 28.47
CA GLY A 95 27.13 6.31 27.98
C GLY A 95 25.87 7.16 27.77
N GLU A 96 25.74 8.18 28.61
CA GLU A 96 24.69 9.21 28.66
C GLU A 96 24.95 10.27 27.58
N TYR A 97 23.92 10.68 26.82
CA TYR A 97 24.05 11.76 25.82
C TYR A 97 23.15 12.95 26.15
N PHE A 98 23.83 14.08 26.32
CA PHE A 98 23.38 15.43 26.68
C PHE A 98 22.83 16.18 25.44
N ILE A 99 21.68 16.85 25.56
CA ILE A 99 21.11 17.73 24.51
C ILE A 99 21.54 19.18 24.82
N PRO A 100 22.20 19.91 23.90
CA PRO A 100 22.44 21.35 24.09
C PRO A 100 21.22 22.15 23.60
N ASP A 101 20.64 22.96 24.48
CA ASP A 101 19.71 24.03 24.13
C ASP A 101 20.52 25.25 23.66
N GLU A 102 20.65 25.44 22.35
CA GLU A 102 20.78 26.76 21.73
C GLU A 102 20.34 26.71 20.26
N LEU A 103 19.09 27.11 20.01
CA LEU A 103 18.74 27.87 18.81
C LEU A 103 17.59 28.81 19.20
N TYR A 104 17.94 30.10 19.26
CA TYR A 104 17.08 31.25 19.62
C TYR A 104 15.79 31.35 18.81
#